data_AF-A0A8S8YU05-F1
#
_entry.id   AF-A0A8S8YU05-F1
#
_cell.length_a   1.000
_cell.length_b   1.000
_cell.length_c   1.000
_cell.angle_alpha   90.00
_cell.angle_beta   90.00
_cell.angle_gamma   90.00
#
_symmetry.space_group_name_H-M   'P 1'
#
loop_
_entity.id
_entity.type
_entity.pdbx_description
1 polymer ?
#
loop_
_entity_poly.entity_id
_entity_poly.type
_entity_poly.pdbx_seq_one_letter_code
_entity_poly.pdbx_strand_id
1 'polypeptide(L)'
;MDMNRHEFQLDDLIERIKANDNRLVGLQVPRGAKNAGIGDDGLHRRGTSARIILAADPCYGACDLVHDKMQRMGVELVAHMGPSQMNIDSGMPTEFINVTYDGDPAIDPVLPILGKA
;
A
#
# COMPACT_ATOMS: atom_id res chain seq x y z
N MET A 1 12.86 -4.79 -12.97
CA MET A 1 11.40 -4.64 -12.85
C MET A 1 11.05 -3.26 -13.36
N ASP A 2 10.07 -3.17 -14.26
CA ASP A 2 9.59 -1.89 -14.77
C ASP A 2 8.59 -1.31 -13.78
N MET A 3 8.99 -0.25 -13.05
CA MET A 3 8.15 0.41 -12.07
C MET A 3 7.01 1.21 -12.70
N ASN A 4 7.09 1.52 -14.01
CA ASN A 4 6.05 2.27 -14.71
C ASN A 4 4.80 1.42 -15.00
N ARG A 5 4.89 0.10 -14.86
CA ARG A 5 3.78 -0.84 -15.03
C ARG A 5 3.02 -1.13 -13.74
N HIS A 6 3.37 -0.46 -12.65
CA HIS A 6 2.69 -0.64 -11.37
C HIS A 6 1.78 0.56 -11.11
N GLU A 7 0.50 0.30 -10.93
CA GLU A 7 -0.48 1.33 -10.61
C GLU A 7 -0.82 1.28 -9.11
N PHE A 8 -0.66 2.42 -8.44
CA PHE A 8 -1.03 2.60 -7.04
C PHE A 8 -2.33 3.39 -7.00
N GLN A 9 -3.39 2.83 -6.40
CA GLN A 9 -4.70 3.48 -6.29
C GLN A 9 -4.71 4.57 -5.19
N LEU A 10 -3.84 5.59 -5.35
CA LEU A 10 -3.62 6.63 -4.33
C LEU A 10 -4.77 7.63 -4.23
N ASP A 11 -5.55 7.81 -5.30
CA ASP A 11 -6.65 8.78 -5.29
C ASP A 11 -7.79 8.32 -4.35
N ASP A 12 -8.05 7.01 -4.30
CA ASP A 12 -8.99 6.41 -3.34
C ASP A 12 -8.55 6.63 -1.89
N LEU A 13 -7.24 6.50 -1.62
CA LEU A 13 -6.67 6.78 -0.30
C LEU A 13 -6.92 8.23 0.11
N ILE A 14 -6.73 9.18 -0.81
CA ILE A 14 -6.87 10.61 -0.54
C ILE A 14 -8.32 10.96 -0.22
N GLU A 15 -9.28 10.43 -0.98
CA GLU A 15 -10.70 10.67 -0.72
C GLU A 15 -11.11 10.12 0.66
N ARG A 16 -10.59 8.95 1.06
CA ARG A 16 -10.82 8.40 2.42
C ARG A 16 -10.16 9.23 3.52
N ILE A 17 -8.95 9.76 3.28
CA ILE A 17 -8.26 10.64 4.22
C ILE A 17 -9.11 11.90 4.46
N LYS A 18 -9.60 12.53 3.38
CA LYS A 18 -10.46 13.73 3.45
C LYS A 18 -11.80 13.44 4.13
N ALA A 19 -12.47 12.34 3.76
CA ALA A 19 -13.79 11.99 4.30
C ALA A 19 -13.78 11.78 5.81
N ASN A 20 -12.65 11.30 6.36
CA ASN A 20 -12.49 11.00 7.78
C ASN A 20 -11.72 12.09 8.56
N ASP A 21 -11.34 13.21 7.91
CA ASP A 21 -10.47 14.27 8.48
C ASP A 21 -9.19 13.73 9.15
N ASN A 22 -8.59 12.68 8.58
CA ASN A 22 -7.34 12.13 9.12
C ASN A 22 -6.20 13.14 8.92
N ARG A 23 -5.52 13.50 10.01
CA ARG A 23 -4.42 14.48 10.05
C ARG A 23 -3.05 13.85 10.08
N LEU A 24 -2.92 12.64 10.63
CA LEU A 24 -1.66 11.90 10.69
C LEU A 24 -1.84 10.49 10.15
N VAL A 25 -1.27 10.23 8.98
CA VAL A 25 -1.43 8.96 8.25
C VAL A 25 -0.09 8.25 8.16
N GLY A 26 -0.07 7.00 8.60
CA GLY A 26 1.08 6.11 8.44
C GLY A 26 1.03 5.46 7.07
N LEU A 27 2.15 5.44 6.36
CA LEU A 27 2.25 4.82 5.05
C LEU A 27 3.21 3.64 5.11
N GLN A 28 2.72 2.44 4.81
CA GLN A 28 3.52 1.23 4.73
C GLN A 28 3.68 0.82 3.26
N VAL A 29 4.92 0.84 2.75
CA VAL A 29 5.23 0.57 1.35
C VAL A 29 6.16 -0.65 1.24
N PRO A 30 5.91 -1.58 0.31
CA PRO A 30 6.77 -2.73 0.10
C PRO A 30 8.13 -2.26 -0.46
N ARG A 31 9.18 -3.03 -0.17
CA ARG A 31 10.58 -2.63 -0.45
C ARG A 31 10.80 -2.15 -1.89
N GLY A 32 10.17 -2.79 -2.87
CA GLY A 32 10.32 -2.46 -4.29
C GLY A 32 9.64 -1.16 -4.73
N ALA A 33 8.71 -0.62 -3.92
CA ALA A 33 7.89 0.53 -4.26
C ALA A 33 8.27 1.81 -3.49
N LYS A 34 9.23 1.75 -2.55
CA LYS A 34 9.61 2.91 -1.71
C LYS A 34 10.12 4.12 -2.51
N ASN A 35 10.67 3.90 -3.71
CA ASN A 35 11.21 4.97 -4.56
C ASN A 35 10.17 5.54 -5.55
N ALA A 36 8.93 5.06 -5.57
CA ALA A 36 7.90 5.47 -6.56
C ALA A 36 7.24 6.83 -6.25
N GLY A 37 7.86 7.68 -5.43
CA GLY A 37 7.34 9.02 -5.11
C GLY A 37 6.08 9.01 -4.22
N ILE A 38 5.80 7.90 -3.53
CA ILE A 38 4.62 7.69 -2.67
C ILE A 38 4.77 8.38 -1.30
N GLY A 39 5.81 9.17 -1.08
CA GLY A 39 6.04 9.88 0.18
C GLY A 39 5.10 11.06 0.41
N ASP A 40 5.38 11.81 1.47
CA ASP A 40 4.62 12.99 1.92
C ASP A 40 4.34 13.98 0.77
N ASP A 41 5.39 14.35 0.01
CA ASP A 41 5.27 15.27 -1.13
C ASP A 41 4.34 14.76 -2.25
N GLY A 42 4.30 13.44 -2.45
CA GLY A 42 3.49 12.81 -3.49
C GLY A 42 2.01 12.88 -3.18
N LEU A 43 1.64 12.62 -1.93
CA LEU A 43 0.27 12.71 -1.45
C LEU A 43 -0.21 14.16 -1.34
N HIS A 44 0.64 15.07 -0.83
CA HIS A 44 0.31 16.51 -0.77
C HIS A 44 0.03 17.11 -2.15
N ARG A 45 0.82 16.76 -3.18
CA ARG A 45 0.57 17.20 -4.57
C ARG A 45 -0.79 16.77 -5.10
N ARG A 46 -1.35 15.67 -4.58
CA ARG A 46 -2.66 15.13 -4.96
C ARG A 46 -3.81 15.65 -4.08
N GLY A 47 -3.53 16.58 -3.17
CA GLY A 47 -4.55 17.37 -2.48
C GLY A 47 -4.96 16.89 -1.10
N THR A 48 -4.11 16.14 -0.40
CA THR A 48 -4.27 15.95 1.06
C THR A 48 -3.40 16.96 1.83
N SER A 49 -3.90 17.41 2.99
CA SER A 49 -3.15 18.20 3.99
C SER A 49 -2.69 17.36 5.17
N ALA A 50 -2.94 16.05 5.14
CA ALA A 50 -2.53 15.12 6.17
C ALA A 50 -1.00 14.97 6.19
N ARG A 51 -0.41 14.93 7.38
CA ARG A 51 1.00 14.61 7.56
C ARG A 51 1.21 13.12 7.37
N ILE A 52 2.22 12.75 6.58
CA ILE A 52 2.51 11.35 6.28
C ILE A 52 3.74 10.88 7.06
N ILE A 53 3.59 9.75 7.78
CA ILE A 53 4.71 9.02 8.39
C ILE A 53 5.00 7.79 7.53
N LEU A 54 6.12 7.80 6.81
CA LEU A 54 6.55 6.64 6.04
C LEU A 54 7.21 5.58 6.95
N ALA A 55 6.67 4.36 6.94
CA ALA A 55 7.30 3.21 7.58
C ALA A 55 8.62 2.86 6.86
N ALA A 56 9.74 3.07 7.55
CA ALA A 56 11.07 2.75 7.04
C ALA A 56 11.33 1.24 7.03
N ASP A 57 10.71 0.49 7.96
CA ASP A 57 10.84 -0.96 8.06
C ASP A 57 10.49 -1.65 6.74
N PRO A 58 11.17 -2.76 6.39
CA PRO A 58 10.77 -3.57 5.26
C PRO A 58 9.37 -4.13 5.52
N CYS A 59 8.55 -4.19 4.48
CA CYS A 59 7.25 -4.83 4.51
C CYS A 59 7.21 -5.88 3.42
N TYR A 60 6.88 -7.13 3.80
CA TYR A 60 6.83 -8.28 2.90
C TYR A 60 5.40 -8.73 2.58
N GLY A 61 4.41 -8.17 3.25
CA GLY A 61 3.00 -8.44 2.99
C GLY A 61 2.11 -7.99 4.14
N ALA A 62 0.81 -8.26 4.01
CA ALA A 62 -0.20 -7.86 4.98
C ALA A 62 -0.02 -8.51 6.37
N CYS A 63 0.81 -9.54 6.56
CA CYS A 63 1.06 -10.15 7.89
C CYS A 63 1.96 -9.28 8.78
N ASP A 64 2.69 -8.34 8.19
CA ASP A 64 3.71 -7.54 8.86
C ASP A 64 3.22 -6.11 9.06
N LEU A 65 2.05 -5.95 9.69
CA LEU A 65 1.44 -4.64 9.90
C LEU A 65 2.17 -3.87 11.01
N VAL A 66 2.47 -2.60 10.77
CA VAL A 66 3.20 -1.71 11.69
C VAL A 66 2.30 -1.02 12.73
N HIS A 67 1.15 -1.62 13.05
CA HIS A 67 0.09 -0.99 13.84
C HIS A 67 0.57 -0.54 15.23
N ASP A 68 1.28 -1.39 15.97
CA ASP A 68 1.79 -1.06 17.31
C ASP A 68 2.67 0.19 17.33
N LYS A 69 3.57 0.32 16.34
CA LYS A 69 4.48 1.47 16.24
C LYS A 69 3.73 2.72 15.83
N MET A 70 2.84 2.61 14.84
CA MET A 70 2.06 3.72 14.31
C MET A 70 1.08 4.27 15.36
N GLN A 71 0.38 3.40 16.08
CA GLN A 71 -0.52 3.78 17.16
C GLN A 71 0.21 4.53 18.28
N ARG A 72 1.43 4.08 18.67
CA ARG A 72 2.26 4.80 19.66
C ARG A 72 2.72 6.18 19.19
N MET A 73 2.81 6.39 17.88
CA MET A 73 3.13 7.69 17.28
C MET A 73 1.90 8.59 17.10
N GLY A 74 0.70 8.11 17.47
CA GLY A 74 -0.55 8.85 17.33
C GLY A 74 -1.10 8.88 15.90
N VAL A 75 -0.68 7.95 15.05
CA VAL A 75 -1.23 7.79 13.70
C VAL A 75 -2.69 7.37 13.79
N GLU A 76 -3.53 7.99 12.97
CA GLU A 76 -4.99 7.79 12.97
C GLU A 76 -5.41 6.74 11.94
N LEU A 77 -4.64 6.63 10.85
CA LEU A 77 -4.87 5.67 9.77
C LEU A 77 -3.55 5.13 9.22
N VAL A 78 -3.48 3.82 8.98
CA VAL A 78 -2.37 3.21 8.23
C VAL A 78 -2.83 2.88 6.81
N ALA A 79 -2.13 3.40 5.81
CA ALA A 79 -2.25 2.98 4.42
C ALA A 79 -1.20 1.91 4.12
N HIS A 80 -1.63 0.67 3.95
CA HIS A 80 -0.78 -0.46 3.57
C HIS A 80 -0.83 -0.65 2.05
N MET A 81 0.30 -0.45 1.38
CA MET A 81 0.44 -0.69 -0.05
C MET A 81 0.79 -2.17 -0.29
N GLY A 82 -0.01 -2.90 -1.05
CA GLY A 82 0.27 -4.30 -1.35
C GLY A 82 -0.96 -5.19 -1.28
N PRO A 83 -0.77 -6.52 -1.22
CA PRO A 83 -1.88 -7.46 -1.32
C PRO A 83 -2.91 -7.25 -0.21
N SER A 84 -4.14 -7.67 -0.53
CA SER A 84 -5.36 -7.45 0.23
C SER A 84 -5.26 -7.91 1.68
N GLN A 85 -6.11 -7.32 2.53
CA GLN A 85 -6.28 -7.70 3.93
C GLN A 85 -6.38 -9.22 4.10
N MET A 86 -5.49 -9.77 4.91
CA MET A 86 -5.65 -11.14 5.40
C MET A 86 -6.64 -11.14 6.57
N ASN A 87 -7.16 -12.32 6.94
CA ASN A 87 -8.07 -12.47 8.06
C ASN A 87 -7.34 -12.32 9.42
N ILE A 88 -6.73 -11.15 9.62
CA ILE A 88 -5.92 -10.76 10.77
C ILE A 88 -6.44 -9.41 11.27
N ASP A 89 -6.39 -9.22 12.59
CA ASP A 89 -6.71 -7.94 13.20
C ASP A 89 -5.57 -6.97 12.94
N SER A 90 -5.91 -5.82 12.35
CA SER A 90 -4.97 -4.75 12.07
C SER A 90 -4.61 -3.93 13.31
N GLY A 91 -5.36 -4.06 14.41
CA GLY A 91 -5.11 -3.35 15.68
C GLY A 91 -5.38 -1.84 15.65
N MET A 92 -5.55 -1.25 14.46
CA MET A 92 -5.92 0.15 14.24
C MET A 92 -6.55 0.33 12.84
N PRO A 93 -7.24 1.46 12.57
CA PRO A 93 -7.77 1.75 11.24
C PRO A 93 -6.69 1.60 10.17
N THR A 94 -6.92 0.68 9.23
CA THR A 94 -5.94 0.31 8.20
C THR A 94 -6.65 0.16 6.87
N GLU A 95 -6.14 0.87 5.86
CA GLU A 95 -6.61 0.83 4.48
C GLU A 95 -5.59 0.05 3.64
N PHE A 96 -6.08 -0.97 2.96
CA PHE A 96 -5.26 -1.78 2.05
C PHE A 96 -5.41 -1.24 0.64
N ILE A 97 -4.32 -0.71 0.10
CA ILE A 97 -4.27 -0.15 -1.25
C ILE A 97 -3.64 -1.17 -2.18
N ASN A 98 -4.45 -1.65 -3.13
CA ASN A 98 -3.98 -2.61 -4.12
C ASN A 98 -2.90 -1.97 -5.00
N VAL A 99 -1.93 -2.81 -5.38
CA VAL A 99 -0.92 -2.49 -6.38
C VAL A 99 -1.09 -3.50 -7.50
N THR A 100 -1.53 -3.02 -8.66
CA THR A 100 -1.72 -3.86 -9.85
C THR A 100 -0.48 -3.78 -10.73
N TYR A 101 -0.24 -4.83 -11.51
CA TYR A 101 0.83 -4.87 -12.51
C TYR A 101 0.21 -5.02 -13.89
N ASP A 102 0.53 -4.08 -14.78
CA ASP A 102 0.13 -4.10 -16.17
C ASP A 102 1.11 -4.94 -17.01
N GLY A 103 0.83 -6.23 -17.09
CA GLY A 103 1.55 -7.14 -17.97
C GLY A 103 0.97 -8.54 -17.95
N ASP A 104 0.90 -9.14 -19.13
CA ASP A 104 0.43 -10.52 -19.27
C ASP A 104 1.49 -11.50 -18.74
N PRO A 105 1.09 -12.47 -17.91
CA PRO A 105 1.99 -13.54 -17.52
C PRO A 105 2.34 -14.38 -18.76
N ALA A 106 3.63 -14.68 -18.95
CA ALA A 106 4.09 -15.60 -19.98
C ALA A 106 3.70 -17.04 -19.60
N ILE A 107 2.47 -17.43 -19.93
CA ILE A 107 1.91 -18.74 -19.58
C ILE A 107 2.25 -19.84 -20.58
N ASP A 108 2.66 -19.50 -21.80
CA ASP A 108 2.95 -20.46 -22.88
C ASP A 108 3.85 -21.64 -22.45
N PRO A 109 4.95 -21.41 -21.68
CA PRO A 109 5.82 -22.52 -21.25
C PRO A 109 5.16 -23.50 -20.28
N VAL A 110 4.10 -23.08 -19.57
CA VAL A 110 3.42 -23.89 -18.54
C VAL A 110 2.08 -24.47 -19.00
N LEU A 111 1.55 -24.03 -20.15
CA LEU A 111 0.32 -24.59 -20.74
C LEU A 111 0.33 -26.13 -20.87
N PRO A 112 1.43 -26.79 -21.28
CA PRO A 112 1.46 -28.26 -21.38
C PRO A 112 1.33 -28.98 -20.03
N ILE A 113 1.62 -28.29 -18.92
CA ILE A 113 1.50 -28.81 -17.55
C ILE A 113 0.06 -28.63 -17.06
N LEU A 114 -0.54 -27.47 -17.33
CA LEU A 114 -1.90 -27.12 -16.89
C LEU A 114 -2.99 -27.89 -17.66
N GLY A 115 -2.78 -28.21 -18.93
CA GLY A 115 -3.74 -28.94 -19.77
C GLY A 115 -3.86 -30.44 -19.48
N LYS A 116 -3.24 -30.95 -18.41
CA LYS A 116 -3.29 -32.35 -17.98
C LYS A 116 -4.12 -32.59 -16.70
N ALA A 117 -4.77 -31.55 -16.18
CA ALA A 117 -5.69 -31.63 -15.04
C ALA A 117 -7.13 -31.90 -15.49
#